data_AF-A0A2H3D0Z7-F1
#
_entry.id   AF-A0A2H3D0Z7-F1
#
_cell.length_a   1.000
_cell.length_b   1.000
_cell.length_c   1.000
_cell.angle_alpha   90.00
_cell.angle_beta   90.00
_cell.angle_gamma   90.00
#
_symmetry.space_group_name_H-M   'P 1'
#
loop_
_entity.id
_entity.type
_entity.pdbx_description
1 polymer ?
#
loop_
_entity_poly.entity_id
_entity_poly.type
_entity_poly.pdbx_seq_one_letter_code
_entity_poly.pdbx_strand_id
1 'polypeptide(L)'
;AMYLQQDLSITGYGSPMFRQSIKAVSKLYALFSHDIGEKNMADIECMGTHQGFQSLSSSTRYVTKRDQAQDFQELLIPQSIDPHRYLSEAAGDRYVYTDDNETFYYERKTFESGERE
;
A
#
# COMPACT_ATOMS: atom_id res chain seq x y z
N ALA A 1 3.87 -17.10 8.52
CA ALA A 1 2.92 -15.96 8.44
C ALA A 1 3.00 -15.23 7.10
N MET A 2 3.36 -15.90 6.01
CA MET A 2 3.82 -15.21 4.80
C MET A 2 2.68 -14.91 3.80
N TYR A 3 1.41 -15.00 4.21
CA TYR A 3 0.30 -15.11 3.23
C TYR A 3 -0.97 -14.31 3.56
N LEU A 4 -0.99 -13.43 4.57
CA LEU A 4 -2.15 -12.59 4.88
C LEU A 4 -1.80 -11.12 4.65
N GLN A 5 -1.81 -10.75 3.37
CA GLN A 5 -1.54 -9.39 2.90
C GLN A 5 -2.73 -8.85 2.10
N GLN A 6 -2.89 -7.53 2.17
CA GLN A 6 -3.75 -6.73 1.32
C GLN A 6 -2.88 -6.14 0.22
N ASP A 7 -3.16 -6.48 -1.02
CA ASP A 7 -2.50 -5.90 -2.18
C ASP A 7 -3.45 -4.90 -2.87
N LEU A 8 -2.97 -3.69 -3.12
CA LEU A 8 -3.66 -2.67 -3.89
C LEU A 8 -2.84 -2.38 -5.15
N SER A 9 -3.49 -2.42 -6.31
CA SER A 9 -2.89 -1.96 -7.57
C SER A 9 -3.75 -0.90 -8.22
N ILE A 10 -3.15 0.24 -8.53
CA ILE A 10 -3.79 1.39 -9.16
C ILE A 10 -3.27 1.48 -10.59
N THR A 11 -4.17 1.59 -11.55
CA THR A 11 -3.83 1.86 -12.94
C THR A 11 -4.69 2.99 -13.50
N GLY A 12 -4.11 3.79 -14.39
CA GLY A 12 -4.82 4.85 -15.10
C GLY A 12 -5.42 4.41 -16.44
N TYR A 13 -5.44 3.10 -16.76
CA TYR A 13 -6.00 2.55 -18.00
C TYR A 13 -5.58 3.31 -19.28
N GLY A 14 -4.29 3.64 -19.38
CA GLY A 14 -3.74 4.35 -20.54
C GLY A 14 -3.92 5.87 -20.51
N SER A 15 -4.30 6.45 -19.37
CA SER A 15 -4.26 7.91 -19.16
C SER A 15 -2.85 8.47 -19.40
N PRO A 16 -2.70 9.52 -20.25
CA PRO A 16 -1.43 10.21 -20.43
C PRO A 16 -0.87 10.79 -19.13
N MET A 17 -1.73 11.36 -18.28
CA MET A 17 -1.33 11.91 -17.00
C MET A 17 -0.77 10.82 -16.08
N PHE A 18 -1.44 9.68 -15.97
CA PHE A 18 -0.99 8.58 -15.13
C PHE A 18 0.36 8.01 -15.60
N ARG A 19 0.55 7.84 -16.92
CA ARG A 19 1.84 7.43 -17.49
C ARG A 19 2.95 8.44 -17.17
N GLN A 20 2.65 9.73 -17.22
CA GLN A 20 3.62 10.77 -16.87
C GLN A 20 3.98 10.71 -15.39
N SER A 21 3.01 10.48 -14.51
CA SER A 21 3.23 10.31 -13.07
C SER A 21 4.11 9.09 -12.77
N ILE A 22 3.84 7.92 -13.37
CA ILE A 22 4.69 6.73 -13.18
C ILE A 22 6.13 7.00 -13.65
N LYS A 23 6.30 7.63 -14.82
CA LYS A 23 7.64 8.01 -15.32
C LYS A 23 8.37 8.96 -14.36
N ALA A 24 7.65 9.87 -13.71
CA ALA A 24 8.25 10.76 -12.72
C ALA A 24 8.77 10.00 -11.49
N VAL A 25 8.01 9.00 -11.00
CA VAL A 25 8.45 8.12 -9.91
C VAL A 25 9.75 7.39 -10.28
N SER A 26 9.82 6.78 -11.47
CA SER A 26 11.04 6.09 -11.92
C SER A 26 12.24 7.05 -12.03
N LYS A 27 12.01 8.30 -12.45
CA LYS A 27 13.07 9.32 -12.52
C LYS A 27 13.57 9.73 -11.13
N LEU A 28 12.67 9.88 -10.16
CA LEU A 28 13.06 10.18 -8.77
C LEU A 28 13.90 9.04 -8.20
N TYR A 29 13.48 7.79 -8.41
CA TYR A 29 14.27 6.62 -8.00
C TYR A 29 15.68 6.64 -8.61
N ALA A 30 15.78 6.88 -9.92
CA ALA A 30 17.08 6.96 -10.61
C ALA A 30 17.97 8.10 -10.08
N LEU A 31 17.38 9.25 -9.77
CA LEU A 31 18.10 10.38 -9.17
C LEU A 31 18.69 10.00 -7.81
N PHE A 32 17.88 9.44 -6.92
CA PHE A 32 18.35 9.00 -5.60
C PHE A 32 19.36 7.86 -5.71
N SER A 33 19.15 6.90 -6.62
CA SER A 33 20.08 5.80 -6.85
C SER A 33 21.45 6.28 -7.33
N HIS A 34 21.52 7.38 -8.06
CA HIS A 34 22.78 7.98 -8.47
C HIS A 34 23.55 8.54 -7.27
N ASP A 35 22.86 9.25 -6.37
CA ASP A 35 23.50 9.97 -5.26
C ASP A 35 23.80 9.06 -4.06
N ILE A 36 22.90 8.13 -3.74
CA ILE A 36 22.99 7.20 -2.60
C ILE A 36 23.75 5.92 -3.00
N GLY A 37 23.77 5.60 -4.29
CA GLY A 37 24.32 4.37 -4.84
C GLY A 37 23.30 3.23 -4.85
N GLU A 38 23.20 2.53 -5.98
CA GLU A 38 22.20 1.49 -6.25
C GLU A 38 22.14 0.39 -5.17
N LYS A 39 23.30 -0.03 -4.65
CA LYS A 39 23.39 -1.07 -3.59
C LYS A 39 22.81 -0.65 -2.25
N ASN A 40 22.60 0.64 -2.05
CA ASN A 40 22.07 1.22 -0.82
C ASN A 40 20.59 1.62 -0.97
N MET A 41 20.00 1.38 -2.14
CA MET A 41 18.58 1.58 -2.40
C MET A 41 17.84 0.24 -2.29
N ALA A 42 16.61 0.28 -1.77
CA ALA A 42 15.70 -0.86 -1.86
C ALA A 42 15.17 -0.96 -3.30
N ASP A 43 14.92 -2.18 -3.78
CA ASP A 43 14.37 -2.41 -5.11
C ASP A 43 13.00 -1.72 -5.29
N ILE A 44 12.71 -1.27 -6.51
CA ILE A 44 11.43 -0.63 -6.82
C ILE A 44 10.33 -1.69 -7.04
N GLU A 45 9.74 -2.16 -5.94
CA GLU A 45 8.71 -3.20 -5.98
C GLU A 45 7.30 -2.66 -6.33
N CYS A 46 7.12 -1.34 -6.28
CA CYS A 46 5.81 -0.72 -6.45
C CYS A 46 5.38 -0.53 -7.92
N MET A 47 6.24 -0.80 -8.91
CA MET A 47 5.89 -0.63 -10.32
C MET A 47 5.51 -1.96 -10.96
N GLY A 48 4.37 -1.98 -11.66
CA GLY A 48 3.89 -3.21 -12.30
C GLY A 48 3.07 -2.96 -13.56
N THR A 49 2.36 -4.02 -13.95
CA THR A 49 1.34 -3.93 -15.00
C THR A 49 0.05 -4.61 -14.54
N HIS A 50 -1.08 -4.01 -14.91
CA HIS A 50 -2.41 -4.58 -14.73
C HIS A 50 -3.14 -4.56 -16.07
N GLN A 51 -3.51 -5.73 -16.58
CA GLN A 51 -4.18 -5.89 -17.88
C GLN A 51 -3.45 -5.19 -19.04
N GLY A 52 -2.12 -5.22 -19.02
CA GLY A 52 -1.28 -4.58 -20.05
C GLY A 52 -1.08 -3.06 -19.90
N PHE A 53 -1.71 -2.43 -18.90
CA PHE A 53 -1.45 -1.03 -18.55
C PHE A 53 -0.45 -0.92 -17.41
N GLN A 54 0.37 0.13 -17.40
CA GLN A 54 1.24 0.42 -16.26
C GLN A 54 0.40 0.59 -14.99
N SER A 55 0.89 0.05 -13.88
CA SER A 55 0.25 0.17 -12.57
C SER A 55 1.26 0.50 -11.48
N LEU A 56 0.75 1.07 -10.40
CA LEU A 56 1.44 1.19 -9.12
C LEU A 56 0.80 0.23 -8.14
N SER A 57 1.61 -0.60 -7.51
CA SER A 57 1.19 -1.58 -6.53
C SER A 57 1.77 -1.24 -5.16
N SER A 58 1.00 -1.51 -4.12
CA SER A 58 1.43 -1.42 -2.73
C SER A 58 0.72 -2.51 -1.96
N SER A 59 1.33 -2.95 -0.86
CA SER A 59 0.76 -3.97 -0.01
C SER A 59 0.91 -3.61 1.46
N THR A 60 -0.02 -4.10 2.26
CA THR A 60 0.07 -4.07 3.71
C THR A 60 -0.34 -5.42 4.28
N ARG A 61 -0.01 -5.68 5.54
CA ARG A 61 -0.39 -6.92 6.23
C ARG A 61 -1.78 -6.75 6.81
N TYR A 62 -2.59 -7.80 6.72
CA TYR A 62 -3.86 -7.82 7.45
C TYR A 62 -3.64 -7.88 8.96
N VAL A 63 -2.60 -8.57 9.41
CA VAL A 63 -2.27 -8.76 10.82
C VAL A 63 -0.76 -8.89 11.00
N THR A 64 -0.25 -8.46 12.15
CA THR A 64 1.15 -8.57 12.57
C THR A 64 1.32 -9.73 13.53
N LYS A 65 2.46 -10.42 13.55
CA LYS A 65 2.72 -11.41 14.61
C LYS A 65 2.81 -10.72 15.96
N ARG A 66 2.25 -11.32 17.00
CA ARG A 66 2.22 -10.72 18.35
C ARG A 66 3.62 -10.44 18.91
N ASP A 67 4.62 -11.24 18.58
CA ASP A 67 6.03 -11.04 18.98
C ASP A 67 6.72 -9.87 18.24
N GLN A 68 6.15 -9.42 17.13
CA GLN A 68 6.64 -8.31 16.30
C GLN A 68 5.78 -7.03 16.48
N ALA A 69 4.77 -7.07 17.35
CA ALA A 69 3.80 -6.00 17.52
C ALA A 69 4.07 -5.08 18.72
N GLN A 70 5.26 -5.18 19.34
CA GLN A 70 5.57 -4.51 20.61
C GLN A 70 5.50 -2.98 20.52
N ASP A 71 5.86 -2.41 19.38
CA ASP A 71 5.89 -0.97 19.14
C ASP A 71 4.58 -0.41 18.54
N PHE A 72 3.59 -1.27 18.32
CA PHE A 72 2.35 -0.93 17.63
C PHE A 72 1.15 -1.02 18.57
N GLN A 73 0.15 -0.19 18.34
CA GLN A 73 -1.08 -0.22 19.14
C GLN A 73 -1.96 -1.39 18.67
N GLU A 74 -2.26 -2.36 19.54
CA GLU A 74 -3.25 -3.41 19.25
C GLU A 74 -4.65 -2.80 19.16
N LEU A 75 -5.34 -3.11 18.06
CA LEU A 75 -6.66 -2.61 17.71
C LEU A 75 -7.61 -3.79 17.44
N LEU A 76 -8.91 -3.51 17.48
CA LEU A 76 -9.91 -4.48 17.01
C LEU A 76 -9.97 -4.45 15.48
N ILE A 77 -10.03 -5.63 14.85
CA ILE A 77 -10.23 -5.72 13.40
C ILE A 77 -11.60 -5.08 13.06
N PRO A 78 -11.65 -4.05 12.20
CA PRO A 78 -12.89 -3.41 11.81
C PRO A 78 -13.85 -4.37 11.12
N GLN A 79 -15.16 -4.23 11.35
CA GLN A 79 -16.19 -5.05 10.69
C GLN A 79 -16.19 -4.87 9.17
N SER A 80 -15.76 -3.72 8.66
CA SER A 80 -15.59 -3.49 7.22
C SER A 80 -14.49 -4.34 6.59
N ILE A 81 -13.50 -4.77 7.38
CA ILE A 81 -12.37 -5.61 6.96
C ILE A 81 -12.69 -7.09 7.18
N ASP A 82 -13.33 -7.43 8.29
CA ASP A 82 -13.66 -8.82 8.66
C ASP A 82 -15.14 -9.00 9.01
N PRO A 83 -16.06 -8.85 8.04
CA PRO A 83 -17.51 -8.88 8.30
C PRO A 83 -18.01 -10.23 8.82
N HIS A 84 -17.26 -11.30 8.57
CA HIS A 84 -17.62 -12.67 8.93
C HIS A 84 -16.72 -13.26 10.02
N ARG A 85 -15.80 -12.48 10.58
CA ARG A 85 -14.86 -12.88 11.64
C ARG A 85 -13.80 -13.92 11.22
N TYR A 86 -13.72 -14.28 9.95
CA TYR A 86 -12.77 -15.27 9.45
C TYR A 86 -11.31 -14.83 9.66
N LEU A 87 -11.01 -13.55 9.50
CA LEU A 87 -9.66 -13.05 9.72
C LEU A 87 -9.28 -13.13 11.21
N SER A 88 -10.19 -12.72 12.09
CA SER A 88 -10.00 -12.79 13.54
C SER A 88 -9.86 -14.23 14.05
N GLU A 89 -10.65 -15.16 13.50
CA GLU A 89 -10.56 -16.59 13.82
C GLU A 89 -9.23 -17.19 13.32
N ALA A 90 -8.80 -16.83 12.10
CA ALA A 90 -7.54 -17.30 11.55
C ALA A 90 -6.31 -16.71 12.27
N ALA A 91 -6.41 -15.49 12.79
CA ALA A 91 -5.37 -14.85 13.57
C ALA A 91 -5.10 -15.61 14.89
N GLY A 92 -6.16 -16.04 15.57
CA GLY A 92 -6.08 -16.67 16.89
C GLY A 92 -5.23 -15.82 17.85
N ASP A 93 -4.45 -16.48 18.72
CA ASP A 93 -3.61 -15.77 19.69
C ASP A 93 -2.24 -15.33 19.14
N ARG A 94 -1.89 -15.78 17.93
CA ARG A 94 -0.54 -15.62 17.35
C ARG A 94 -0.36 -14.31 16.60
N TYR A 95 -1.46 -13.75 16.12
CA TYR A 95 -1.46 -12.54 15.31
C TYR A 95 -2.39 -11.51 15.92
N VAL A 96 -2.07 -10.24 15.67
CA VAL A 96 -2.81 -9.08 16.16
C VAL A 96 -3.02 -8.11 15.03
N TYR A 97 -4.16 -7.41 15.07
CA TYR A 97 -4.37 -6.24 14.25
C TYR A 97 -3.80 -5.04 14.98
N THR A 98 -3.00 -4.24 14.30
CA THR A 98 -2.41 -3.03 14.86
C THR A 98 -2.65 -1.82 13.98
N ASP A 99 -2.34 -0.63 14.49
CA ASP A 99 -2.36 0.63 13.73
C ASP A 99 -1.50 0.56 12.44
N ASP A 100 -0.37 -0.13 12.44
CA ASP A 100 0.43 -0.41 11.22
C ASP A 100 -0.32 -1.23 10.14
N ASN A 101 -1.41 -1.92 10.50
CA ASN A 101 -2.23 -2.68 9.55
C ASN A 101 -3.40 -1.85 8.98
N GLU A 102 -3.59 -0.61 9.42
CA GLU A 102 -4.65 0.25 8.90
C GLU A 102 -4.32 0.78 7.50
N THR A 103 -5.30 0.67 6.59
CA THR A 103 -5.21 1.25 5.24
C THR A 103 -6.16 2.43 5.13
N PHE A 104 -5.62 3.58 4.73
CA PHE A 104 -6.40 4.79 4.50
C PHE A 104 -6.65 5.01 3.01
N TYR A 105 -7.92 5.17 2.65
CA TYR A 105 -8.34 5.51 1.30
C TYR A 105 -8.76 6.97 1.25
N TYR A 106 -8.04 7.76 0.46
CA TYR A 106 -8.35 9.16 0.25
C TYR A 106 -8.86 9.37 -1.18
N GLU A 107 -9.96 10.09 -1.31
CA GLU A 107 -10.43 10.61 -2.59
C GLU A 107 -10.15 12.10 -2.64
N ARG A 108 -9.60 12.57 -3.77
CA ARG A 108 -9.46 14.00 -3.99
C ARG A 108 -10.82 14.60 -4.31
N LYS A 109 -11.34 15.46 -3.42
CA LYS A 109 -12.49 16.31 -3.70
C LYS A 109 -12.06 17.53 -4.50
N THR A 110 -12.87 17.94 -5.45
CA THR A 110 -12.71 19.21 -6.18
C THR A 110 -13.96 20.03 -5.97
N PHE A 111 -13.82 21.29 -5.54
CA PHE A 111 -14.94 22.22 -5.52
C PHE A 111 -15.44 22.50 -6.94
N GLU A 112 -16.73 22.80 -7.09
CA GLU A 112 -17.32 23.18 -8.40
C GLU A 112 -16.62 24.40 -9.04
N SER A 113 -15.94 25.23 -8.24
CA SER A 113 -15.14 26.37 -8.69
C SER A 113 -13.81 25.98 -9.36
N GLY A 114 -13.39 24.71 -9.29
CA GLY A 114 -12.09 24.24 -9.80
C GLY A 114 -10.89 24.60 -8.92
N GLU A 115 -11.11 25.24 -7.77
CA GLU A 115 -10.07 25.52 -6.79
C GLU A 115 -9.71 24.27 -5.96
N ARG A 116 -8.43 24.18 -5.58
CA ARG A 116 -7.88 23.06 -4.80
C ARG A 116 -8.04 23.37 -3.31
N GLU A 117 -8.49 22.39 -2.53
CA GLU A 117 -8.38 22.40 -1.07
C GLU A 117 -6.95 22.06 -0.63
#